data_AF-A0A961SPM1-F1
#
_entry.id   AF-A0A961SPM1-F1
#
_cell.length_a   1.000
_cell.length_b   1.000
_cell.length_c   1.000
_cell.angle_alpha   90.00
_cell.angle_beta   90.00
_cell.angle_gamma   90.00
#
_symmetry.space_group_name_H-M   'P 1'
#
loop_
_entity.id
_entity.type
_entity.pdbx_description
1 polymer ?
#
loop_
_entity_poly.entity_id
_entity_poly.type
_entity_poly.pdbx_seq_one_letter_code
_entity_poly.pdbx_strand_id
1 'polypeptide(L)'
;MPRISRFYFSMAILYLLAGIGVGLNMAVSQDHSAASAHAHINLLGWVTSAVFGGYYALNPEKAEGWLPWSQYAVYALGLIVMLPSLYLLYSGRPEIEPLVAAGSLAVVLGVVLFAVVIFTRGRPETAAGGDAILPAE
;
A
#
# COMPACT_ATOMS: atom_id res chain seq x y z
N MET A 1 12.32 -9.62 -8.74
CA MET A 1 11.26 -8.75 -8.17
C MET A 1 11.65 -8.34 -6.76
N PRO A 2 11.71 -7.04 -6.44
CA PRO A 2 12.08 -6.57 -5.10
C PRO A 2 11.15 -7.10 -4.01
N ARG A 3 11.69 -7.30 -2.80
CA ARG A 3 10.93 -7.83 -1.65
C ARG A 3 9.71 -6.98 -1.33
N ILE A 4 9.87 -5.65 -1.35
CA ILE A 4 8.80 -4.70 -1.05
C ILE A 4 7.62 -4.82 -2.01
N SER A 5 7.87 -5.08 -3.30
CA SER A 5 6.82 -5.32 -4.28
C SER A 5 5.97 -6.54 -3.92
N ARG A 6 6.62 -7.63 -3.46
CA ARG A 6 5.90 -8.83 -2.99
C ARG A 6 5.01 -8.51 -1.79
N PHE A 7 5.50 -7.74 -0.81
CA PHE A 7 4.69 -7.31 0.33
C PHE A 7 3.49 -6.48 -0.09
N TYR A 8 3.66 -5.53 -1.00
CA TYR A 8 2.57 -4.74 -1.54
C TYR A 8 1.51 -5.58 -2.27
N PHE A 9 1.93 -6.53 -3.12
CA PHE A 9 0.96 -7.41 -3.78
C PHE A 9 0.26 -8.36 -2.81
N SER A 10 0.97 -8.86 -1.78
CA SER A 10 0.35 -9.63 -0.70
C SER A 10 -0.69 -8.80 0.06
N MET A 11 -0.40 -7.54 0.36
CA MET A 11 -1.36 -6.64 1.00
C MET A 11 -2.55 -6.34 0.07
N ALA A 12 -2.28 -6.09 -1.21
CA ALA A 12 -3.30 -5.78 -2.21
C ALA A 12 -4.31 -6.92 -2.38
N ILE A 13 -3.86 -8.18 -2.46
CA ILE A 13 -4.77 -9.31 -2.61
C ILE A 13 -5.62 -9.53 -1.34
N LEU A 14 -5.06 -9.31 -0.16
CA LEU A 14 -5.83 -9.41 1.10
C LEU A 14 -6.93 -8.35 1.15
N TYR A 15 -6.65 -7.10 0.75
CA TYR A 15 -7.67 -6.06 0.68
C TYR A 15 -8.69 -6.28 -0.42
N LEU A 16 -8.33 -6.87 -1.56
CA LEU A 16 -9.31 -7.26 -2.58
C LEU A 16 -10.30 -8.28 -2.01
N LEU A 17 -9.81 -9.32 -1.32
CA LEU A 17 -10.67 -10.32 -0.70
C LEU A 17 -11.59 -9.69 0.36
N ALA A 18 -11.05 -8.80 1.20
CA ALA A 18 -11.86 -8.05 2.17
C ALA A 18 -12.92 -7.16 1.48
N GLY A 19 -12.55 -6.47 0.41
CA GLY A 19 -13.44 -5.60 -0.36
C GLY A 19 -14.58 -6.38 -0.98
N ILE A 20 -14.30 -7.53 -1.59
CA ILE A 20 -15.33 -8.46 -2.10
C ILE A 20 -16.25 -8.91 -0.96
N GLY A 21 -15.70 -9.28 0.20
CA GLY A 21 -16.49 -9.68 1.36
C GLY A 21 -17.46 -8.59 1.83
N VAL A 22 -16.99 -7.34 1.96
CA VAL A 22 -17.84 -6.20 2.32
C VAL A 22 -18.90 -5.93 1.25
N GLY A 23 -18.54 -5.98 -0.04
CA GLY A 23 -19.48 -5.74 -1.13
C GLY A 23 -20.58 -6.81 -1.20
N LEU A 24 -20.24 -8.07 -0.97
CA LEU A 24 -21.21 -9.16 -0.86
C LEU A 24 -22.14 -8.97 0.34
N ASN A 25 -21.59 -8.57 1.50
CA ASN A 25 -22.41 -8.27 2.67
C ASN A 25 -23.45 -7.18 2.37
N MET A 26 -23.04 -6.07 1.74
CA MET A 26 -23.94 -4.98 1.32
C MET A 26 -25.00 -5.46 0.34
N ALA A 27 -24.62 -6.31 -0.63
CA ALA A 27 -25.55 -6.85 -1.60
C ALA A 27 -26.59 -7.80 -0.97
N VAL A 28 -26.20 -8.61 0.01
CA VAL A 28 -27.11 -9.54 0.70
C VAL A 28 -28.03 -8.81 1.66
N SER A 29 -27.50 -7.86 2.44
CA SER A 29 -28.28 -7.10 3.43
C SER A 29 -29.13 -5.98 2.82
N GLN A 30 -28.85 -5.59 1.57
CA GLN A 30 -29.37 -4.38 0.91
C GLN A 30 -28.99 -3.08 1.64
N ASP A 31 -28.12 -3.13 2.64
CA ASP A 31 -27.62 -1.97 3.36
C ASP A 31 -26.32 -1.48 2.72
N HIS A 32 -26.37 -0.25 2.20
CA HIS A 32 -25.25 0.40 1.52
C HIS A 32 -24.56 1.46 2.38
N SER A 33 -24.84 1.51 3.69
CA SER A 33 -24.18 2.39 4.66
C SER A 33 -22.65 2.34 4.55
N ALA A 34 -22.09 1.14 4.41
CA ALA A 34 -20.65 0.89 4.29
C ALA A 34 -20.07 1.08 2.87
N ALA A 35 -20.81 1.65 1.91
CA ALA A 35 -20.35 1.83 0.53
C ALA A 35 -19.05 2.63 0.43
N SER A 36 -18.92 3.68 1.25
CA SER A 36 -17.68 4.46 1.31
C SER A 36 -16.51 3.60 1.81
N ALA A 37 -16.69 2.80 2.86
CA ALA A 37 -15.66 1.89 3.34
C ALA A 37 -15.26 0.84 2.27
N HIS A 38 -16.24 0.25 1.59
CA HIS A 38 -16.00 -0.68 0.48
C HIS A 38 -15.15 -0.06 -0.64
N ALA A 39 -15.46 1.17 -1.04
CA ALA A 39 -14.70 1.90 -2.06
C ALA A 39 -13.24 2.14 -1.62
N HIS A 40 -13.01 2.56 -0.37
CA HIS A 40 -11.66 2.79 0.14
C HIS A 40 -10.85 1.50 0.28
N ILE A 41 -11.48 0.39 0.68
CA ILE A 41 -10.82 -0.92 0.74
C ILE A 41 -10.32 -1.34 -0.65
N ASN A 42 -11.14 -1.18 -1.69
CA ASN A 42 -10.74 -1.56 -3.05
C ASN A 42 -9.76 -0.55 -3.67
N LEU A 43 -9.96 0.75 -3.52
CA LEU A 43 -9.10 1.76 -4.14
C LEU A 43 -7.78 1.94 -3.40
N LEU A 44 -7.81 2.21 -2.09
CA LEU A 44 -6.59 2.43 -1.31
C LEU A 44 -5.93 1.11 -0.90
N GLY A 45 -6.74 0.15 -0.44
CA GLY A 45 -6.25 -1.16 0.01
C GLY A 45 -5.72 -2.01 -1.14
N TRP A 46 -6.52 -2.22 -2.19
CA TRP A 46 -6.13 -3.08 -3.32
C TRP A 46 -5.42 -2.34 -4.44
N VAL A 47 -6.09 -1.44 -5.17
CA VAL A 47 -5.58 -0.83 -6.40
C VAL A 47 -4.30 -0.03 -6.15
N THR A 48 -4.31 0.88 -5.18
CA THR A 48 -3.16 1.75 -4.89
C THR A 48 -1.96 0.94 -4.40
N SER A 49 -2.18 -0.08 -3.56
CA SER A 49 -1.13 -0.99 -3.12
C SER A 49 -0.53 -1.79 -4.28
N ALA A 50 -1.35 -2.27 -5.21
CA ALA A 50 -0.89 -2.94 -6.41
C ALA A 50 -0.07 -2.00 -7.31
N VAL A 51 -0.48 -0.73 -7.44
CA VAL A 51 0.26 0.31 -8.16
C VAL A 51 1.62 0.58 -7.51
N PHE A 52 1.68 0.72 -6.17
CA PHE A 52 2.96 0.88 -5.46
C PHE A 52 3.86 -0.34 -5.66
N GLY A 53 3.32 -1.55 -5.48
CA GLY A 53 4.07 -2.79 -5.70
C GLY A 53 4.60 -2.92 -7.13
N GLY A 54 3.77 -2.58 -8.12
CA GLY A 54 4.13 -2.55 -9.53
C GLY A 54 5.20 -1.52 -9.84
N TYR A 55 5.09 -0.30 -9.29
CA TYR A 55 6.11 0.74 -9.45
C TYR A 55 7.47 0.28 -8.95
N TYR A 56 7.54 -0.28 -7.74
CA TYR A 56 8.78 -0.83 -7.20
C TYR A 56 9.30 -2.04 -8.00
N ALA A 57 8.41 -2.83 -8.60
CA ALA A 57 8.82 -3.97 -9.43
C ALA A 57 9.46 -3.52 -10.76
N LEU A 58 8.96 -2.40 -11.32
CA LEU A 58 9.44 -1.81 -12.56
C LEU A 58 10.65 -0.88 -12.37
N ASN A 59 10.88 -0.38 -11.15
CA ASN A 59 12.00 0.51 -10.82
C ASN A 59 12.79 -0.06 -9.61
N PRO A 60 13.53 -1.17 -9.77
CA PRO A 60 14.25 -1.82 -8.67
C PRO A 60 15.20 -0.90 -7.89
N GLU A 61 15.84 0.06 -8.56
CA GLU A 61 16.72 1.08 -8.00
C GLU A 61 16.00 2.01 -7.00
N LYS A 62 14.68 2.14 -7.11
CA LYS A 62 13.82 2.88 -6.19
C LYS A 62 13.34 2.03 -5.02
N ALA A 63 13.49 0.71 -5.10
CA ALA A 63 13.07 -0.24 -4.06
C ALA A 63 14.15 -0.48 -2.99
N GLU A 64 15.32 0.15 -3.14
CA GLU A 64 16.45 0.02 -2.23
C GLU A 64 16.48 1.12 -1.15
N GLY A 65 17.07 0.79 0.01
CA GLY A 65 17.24 1.72 1.12
C GLY A 65 16.05 1.78 2.08
N TRP A 66 16.10 2.72 3.03
CA TRP A 66 15.14 2.77 4.14
C TRP A 66 13.81 3.45 3.75
N LEU A 67 13.85 4.42 2.83
CA LEU A 67 12.69 5.23 2.46
C LEU A 67 11.50 4.41 1.91
N PRO A 68 11.67 3.46 0.96
CA PRO A 68 10.57 2.61 0.48
C PRO A 68 9.93 1.79 1.61
N TRP A 69 10.75 1.28 2.52
CA TRP A 69 10.27 0.50 3.66
C TRP A 69 9.52 1.35 4.68
N SER A 70 10.00 2.57 4.97
CA SER A 70 9.26 3.52 5.81
C SER A 70 7.95 3.92 5.18
N GLN A 71 7.95 4.17 3.86
CA GLN A 71 6.74 4.46 3.08
C GLN A 71 5.73 3.32 3.19
N TYR A 72 6.15 2.07 2.96
CA TYR A 72 5.31 0.87 3.13
C TYR A 72 4.78 0.73 4.56
N ALA A 73 5.63 0.84 5.57
CA ALA A 73 5.23 0.66 6.96
C ALA A 73 4.16 1.68 7.38
N VAL A 74 4.39 2.97 7.07
CA VAL A 74 3.43 4.04 7.39
C VAL A 74 2.11 3.84 6.65
N TYR A 75 2.15 3.53 5.36
CA TYR A 75 0.95 3.32 4.56
C TYR A 75 0.16 2.09 5.02
N ALA A 76 0.83 0.95 5.24
CA ALA A 76 0.20 -0.28 5.69
C ALA A 76 -0.45 -0.12 7.07
N LEU A 77 0.25 0.51 8.04
CA LEU A 77 -0.32 0.81 9.35
C LEU A 77 -1.53 1.75 9.23
N GLY A 78 -1.44 2.77 8.38
CA GLY A 78 -2.55 3.67 8.09
C GLY A 78 -3.78 2.92 7.58
N LEU A 79 -3.62 1.99 6.63
CA LEU A 79 -4.73 1.19 6.10
C LEU A 79 -5.30 0.20 7.12
N ILE A 80 -4.45 -0.45 7.93
CA ILE A 80 -4.87 -1.37 8.99
C ILE A 80 -5.75 -0.65 10.02
N VAL A 81 -5.45 0.62 10.31
CA VAL A 81 -6.25 1.43 11.24
C VAL A 81 -7.48 2.01 10.54
N MET A 82 -7.30 2.68 9.40
CA MET A 82 -8.35 3.45 8.73
C MET A 82 -9.48 2.55 8.23
N LEU A 83 -9.19 1.46 7.51
CA LEU A 83 -10.22 0.72 6.77
C LEU A 83 -11.21 0.00 7.69
N PRO A 84 -10.79 -0.74 8.74
CA PRO A 84 -11.72 -1.32 9.70
C PRO A 84 -12.48 -0.24 10.48
N SER A 85 -11.80 0.84 10.87
CA SER A 85 -12.43 1.95 11.59
C SER A 85 -13.52 2.61 10.77
N LEU A 86 -13.30 2.81 9.47
CA LEU A 86 -14.26 3.40 8.55
C LEU A 86 -15.48 2.49 8.37
N TYR A 87 -15.27 1.18 8.27
CA TYR A 87 -16.36 0.21 8.24
C TYR A 87 -17.21 0.26 9.52
N LEU A 88 -16.57 0.30 10.69
CA LEU A 88 -17.26 0.38 11.99
C LEU A 88 -18.03 1.70 12.15
N LEU A 89 -17.44 2.82 11.73
CA LEU A 89 -18.07 4.14 11.76
C LEU A 89 -19.38 4.11 10.98
N TYR A 90 -19.35 3.63 9.74
CA TYR A 90 -20.55 3.51 8.91
C TYR A 90 -21.52 2.41 9.36
N SER A 91 -21.06 1.47 10.18
CA SER A 91 -21.91 0.46 10.85
C SER A 91 -22.55 0.97 12.15
N GLY A 92 -22.50 2.28 12.42
CA GLY A 92 -23.18 2.90 13.55
C GLY A 92 -22.33 3.07 14.81
N ARG A 93 -20.99 3.10 14.71
CA ARG A 93 -20.07 3.39 15.82
C ARG A 93 -19.39 4.75 15.67
N PRO A 94 -20.09 5.87 15.94
CA PRO A 94 -19.52 7.22 15.80
C PRO A 94 -18.29 7.46 16.68
N GLU A 95 -18.16 6.77 17.80
CA GLU A 95 -17.03 6.86 18.72
C GLU A 95 -15.66 6.48 18.11
N ILE A 96 -15.67 5.82 16.94
CA ILE A 96 -14.46 5.38 16.22
C ILE A 96 -13.90 6.46 15.28
N GLU A 97 -14.60 7.60 15.10
CA GLU A 97 -14.15 8.71 14.24
C GLU A 97 -12.69 9.14 14.47
N PRO A 98 -12.17 9.26 15.72
CA PRO A 98 -10.77 9.62 15.93
C PRO A 98 -9.76 8.64 15.32
N LEU A 99 -10.08 7.35 15.30
CA LEU A 99 -9.23 6.32 14.67
C LEU A 99 -9.28 6.44 13.14
N VAL A 100 -10.43 6.79 12.57
CA VAL A 100 -10.55 7.07 11.13
C VAL A 100 -9.65 8.24 10.75
N ALA A 101 -9.69 9.34 11.52
CA ALA A 101 -8.85 10.50 11.28
C ALA A 101 -7.35 10.16 11.40
N ALA A 102 -6.94 9.49 12.47
CA ALA A 102 -5.55 9.09 12.68
C ALA A 102 -5.03 8.16 11.56
N GLY A 103 -5.81 7.15 11.19
CA GLY A 103 -5.47 6.24 10.09
C GLY A 103 -5.38 6.97 8.75
N SER A 104 -6.31 7.90 8.48
CA SER A 104 -6.32 8.69 7.24
C SER A 104 -5.08 9.57 7.12
N LEU A 105 -4.64 10.21 8.21
CA LEU A 105 -3.40 11.00 8.22
C LEU A 105 -2.16 10.14 7.95
N ALA A 106 -2.10 8.93 8.50
CA ALA A 106 -1.03 7.99 8.22
C ALA A 106 -1.03 7.53 6.75
N VAL A 107 -2.22 7.26 6.17
CA VAL A 107 -2.35 6.96 4.74
C VAL A 107 -1.83 8.11 3.88
N VAL A 108 -2.25 9.35 4.18
CA VAL A 108 -1.77 10.55 3.47
C VAL A 108 -0.26 10.67 3.56
N LEU A 109 0.32 10.49 4.75
CA LEU A 109 1.77 10.50 4.93
C LEU A 109 2.45 9.40 4.10
N GLY A 110 1.89 8.19 4.05
CA GLY A 110 2.38 7.10 3.22
C GLY A 110 2.36 7.43 1.72
N VAL A 111 1.34 8.15 1.24
CA VAL A 111 1.27 8.63 -0.16
C VAL A 111 2.29 9.74 -0.40
N VAL A 112 2.45 10.69 0.53
CA VAL A 112 3.47 11.74 0.43
C VAL A 112 4.87 11.15 0.38
N LEU A 113 5.18 10.16 1.23
CA LEU A 113 6.46 9.44 1.19
C LEU A 113 6.66 8.74 -0.16
N PHE A 114 5.61 8.18 -0.76
CA PHE A 114 5.69 7.59 -2.09
C PHE A 114 5.96 8.65 -3.18
N ALA A 115 5.35 9.84 -3.09
CA ALA A 115 5.69 10.95 -3.96
C ALA A 115 7.17 11.34 -3.83
N VAL A 116 7.71 11.37 -2.61
CA VAL A 116 9.15 11.60 -2.39
C VAL A 116 10.00 10.51 -3.06
N VAL A 117 9.61 9.23 -2.98
CA VAL A 117 10.29 8.13 -3.70
C VAL A 117 10.29 8.38 -5.22
N ILE A 118 9.18 8.85 -5.80
CA ILE A 118 9.09 9.15 -7.23
C ILE A 118 10.09 10.26 -7.63
N PHE A 119 10.17 11.34 -6.87
CA PHE A 119 10.97 12.52 -7.22
C PHE A 119 12.45 12.44 -6.79
N THR A 120 12.83 11.52 -5.90
CA THR A 120 14.23 11.32 -5.48
C THR A 120 15.01 10.43 -6.46
N ARG A 121 16.34 10.43 -6.45
CA ARG A 121 17.12 9.54 -7.32
C ARG A 121 17.11 8.11 -6.76
N GLY A 122 16.97 7.12 -7.65
CA GLY A 122 17.19 5.72 -7.30
C GLY A 122 18.64 5.48 -6.90
N ARG A 123 18.88 4.48 -6.06
CA ARG A 123 20.25 4.05 -5.78
C ARG A 123 20.72 3.19 -6.95
N PRO A 124 21.88 3.50 -7.56
CA PRO A 124 22.41 2.68 -8.63
C PRO A 124 22.51 1.24 -8.15
N GLU A 125 22.04 0.31 -8.98
CA GLU A 125 22.34 -1.10 -8.79
C GLU A 125 23.87 -1.19 -8.69
N THR A 126 24.37 -1.66 -7.55
CA THR A 126 25.83 -1.78 -7.36
C THR A 126 26.31 -2.72 -8.46
N ALA A 127 27.01 -2.17 -9.45
CA ALA A 127 27.51 -2.93 -10.58
C ALA A 127 28.23 -4.17 -10.05
N ALA A 128 27.64 -5.34 -10.27
CA ALA A 128 28.22 -6.59 -9.87
C ALA A 128 29.54 -6.76 -10.64
N GLY A 129 30.66 -6.66 -9.93
CA GLY A 129 31.96 -7.21 -10.31
C GLY A 129 32.48 -6.82 -11.69
N GLY A 130 33.01 -5.60 -11.81
CA GLY A 130 34.18 -5.43 -12.65
C GLY A 130 35.33 -6.20 -12.00
N ASP A 131 35.63 -7.39 -12.52
CA ASP A 131 36.98 -7.99 -12.62
C ASP A 131 36.88 -9.46 -13.01
N ALA A 132 37.01 -9.74 -14.32
CA ALA A 132 37.74 -10.88 -14.88
C ALA A 132 37.72 -10.83 -16.42
N ILE A 133 38.21 -9.73 -17.01
CA ILE A 133 38.80 -9.81 -18.35
C ILE A 133 40.30 -9.78 -18.12
N LEU A 134 40.89 -10.95 -17.92
CA LEU A 134 42.34 -11.10 -18.07
C LEU A 134 42.65 -11.00 -19.57
N PRO A 135 43.69 -10.24 -19.97
CA PRO A 135 44.09 -10.15 -21.37
C PRO A 135 44.58 -11.52 -21.86
N ALA A 136 44.29 -11.81 -23.12
CA ALA A 136 44.79 -12.99 -23.81
C ALA A 136 46.29 -12.84 -24.07
N GLU A 137 47.09 -13.75 -23.49
CA GLU A 137 48.43 -14.14 -23.96
C GLU A 137 48.57 -15.66 -23.86
#